data_AF-A0A934NNT0-F1
#
_entry.id   AF-A0A934NNT0-F1
#
_cell.length_a   1.000
_cell.length_b   1.000
_cell.length_c   1.000
_cell.angle_alpha   90.00
_cell.angle_beta   90.00
_cell.angle_gamma   90.00
#
_symmetry.space_group_name_H-M   'P 1'
#
loop_
_entity.id
_entity.type
_entity.pdbx_description
1 polymer ?
#
loop_
_entity_poly.entity_id
_entity_poly.type
_entity_poly.pdbx_seq_one_letter_code
_entity_poly.pdbx_strand_id
1 'polypeptide(L)'
;MTGEPKGDRVSQITGAAGTATVPGDASPITDEELFDPCTIPDDVTNAFGLATAIKRNGFPTPLPRWRSCVWSQTGANARFGVSILVTAYTFQELLDNPTKDRFVPTTVEGGHAATYFAEKGEDDPNRCKLAWGTSTGAVIVDTTAFVVREGPREEPRPLVQRWAEAVYPHIPS
;
A
#
# COMPACT_ATOMS: atom_id res chain seq x y z
N MET A 1 16.19 46.31 25.96
CA MET A 1 15.31 46.63 24.81
C MET A 1 16.28 46.84 23.65
N THR A 2 16.55 45.87 22.77
CA THR A 2 15.71 45.11 21.81
C THR A 2 16.56 43.87 21.42
N GLY A 3 16.13 42.61 21.40
CA GLY A 3 15.13 41.98 20.51
C GLY A 3 15.83 41.15 19.41
N GLU A 4 15.78 39.81 19.50
CA GLU A 4 16.36 38.77 18.59
C GLU A 4 15.63 38.70 17.21
N PRO A 5 16.08 37.94 16.18
CA PRO A 5 16.01 36.47 16.24
C PRO A 5 17.20 35.67 15.64
N LYS A 6 17.48 34.55 16.32
CA LYS A 6 18.15 33.34 15.84
C LYS A 6 17.61 32.88 14.48
N GLY A 7 18.53 32.63 13.54
CA GLY A 7 18.25 31.79 12.38
C GLY A 7 18.30 30.32 12.78
N ASP A 8 17.13 29.68 12.89
CA ASP A 8 17.00 28.24 13.01
C ASP A 8 17.52 27.56 11.74
N ARG A 9 18.63 26.84 11.86
CA ARG A 9 19.03 25.85 10.86
C ARG A 9 18.07 24.66 11.02
N VAL A 10 17.21 24.46 10.03
CA VAL A 10 16.51 23.17 9.86
C VAL A 10 17.58 22.12 9.59
N SER A 11 17.91 21.31 10.60
CA SER A 11 18.76 20.14 10.46
C SER A 11 18.03 19.13 9.57
N GLN A 12 18.48 18.99 8.32
CA GLN A 12 18.13 17.83 7.51
C GLN A 12 18.66 16.58 8.21
N ILE A 13 17.76 15.69 8.65
CA ILE A 13 18.12 14.38 9.16
C ILE A 13 18.33 13.49 7.94
N THR A 14 19.60 13.26 7.57
CA THR A 14 19.97 12.32 6.52
C THR A 14 19.70 10.89 7.02
N GLY A 15 18.59 10.29 6.61
CA GLY A 15 18.36 8.85 6.74
C GLY A 15 19.26 8.04 5.81
N ALA A 16 19.49 6.76 6.13
CA ALA A 16 20.25 5.85 5.28
C ALA A 16 19.65 5.81 3.85
N ALA A 17 20.52 5.71 2.85
CA ALA A 17 20.16 5.77 1.43
C ALA A 17 18.99 4.82 1.08
N GLY A 18 17.93 5.38 0.50
CA GLY A 18 16.81 4.62 -0.06
C GLY A 18 15.43 4.98 0.47
N THR A 19 15.32 5.71 1.58
CA THR A 19 14.03 6.18 2.08
C THR A 19 13.83 7.63 1.65
N ALA A 20 12.93 7.89 0.70
CA ALA A 20 12.43 9.24 0.49
C ALA A 20 11.68 9.65 1.76
N THR A 21 12.33 10.41 2.64
CA THR A 21 11.68 11.00 3.82
C THR A 21 10.95 12.25 3.34
N VAL A 22 9.64 12.16 3.15
CA VAL A 22 8.80 13.36 3.08
C VAL A 22 8.85 14.02 4.47
N PRO A 23 9.15 15.32 4.60
CA PRO A 23 9.09 16.02 5.88
C PRO A 23 7.72 15.84 6.54
N GLY A 24 7.72 15.55 7.85
CA GLY A 24 6.54 15.20 8.65
C GLY A 24 5.55 16.34 8.93
N ASP A 25 5.43 17.31 8.04
CA ASP A 25 4.30 18.24 8.01
C ASP A 25 3.44 17.83 6.83
N ALA A 26 2.30 17.18 7.14
CA ALA A 26 1.20 16.81 6.25
C ALA A 26 1.50 17.03 4.75
N SER A 27 1.88 15.96 4.03
CA SER A 27 2.05 16.02 2.57
C SER A 27 0.95 16.92 1.97
N PRO A 28 1.29 18.05 1.33
CA PRO A 28 0.32 19.09 0.94
C PRO A 28 -0.57 18.66 -0.23
N ILE A 29 -0.48 17.39 -0.61
CA ILE A 29 -1.23 16.79 -1.69
C ILE A 29 -2.68 16.56 -1.28
N THR A 30 -3.59 16.92 -2.16
CA THR A 30 -5.01 16.64 -2.00
C THR A 30 -5.32 15.20 -2.39
N ASP A 31 -6.50 14.71 -2.01
CA ASP A 31 -6.97 13.39 -2.40
C ASP A 31 -7.03 13.22 -3.92
N GLU A 32 -7.20 14.32 -4.68
CA GLU A 32 -7.15 14.32 -6.14
C GLU A 32 -5.79 13.99 -6.72
N GLU A 33 -4.72 14.37 -6.02
CA GLU A 33 -3.32 14.23 -6.45
C GLU A 33 -2.74 12.85 -6.12
N LEU A 34 -3.42 12.08 -5.27
CA LEU A 34 -3.05 10.68 -5.03
C LEU A 34 -3.21 9.84 -6.29
N PHE A 35 -2.24 8.97 -6.55
CA PHE A 35 -2.32 7.98 -7.61
C PHE A 35 -3.65 7.22 -7.52
N ASP A 36 -4.36 7.09 -8.64
CA ASP A 36 -5.57 6.28 -8.71
C ASP A 36 -5.18 4.82 -8.97
N PRO A 37 -5.27 3.92 -7.97
CA PRO A 37 -4.94 2.51 -8.15
C PRO A 37 -5.85 1.80 -9.16
N CYS A 38 -7.03 2.34 -9.48
CA CYS A 38 -7.86 1.76 -10.53
C CYS A 38 -7.32 2.05 -11.94
N THR A 39 -6.23 2.80 -12.09
CA THR A 39 -5.55 2.99 -13.39
C THR A 39 -4.51 1.91 -13.70
N ILE A 40 -4.27 0.96 -12.79
CA ILE A 40 -3.39 -0.18 -13.06
C ILE A 40 -3.85 -0.90 -14.35
N PRO A 41 -2.93 -1.14 -15.30
CA PRO A 41 -3.25 -1.75 -16.57
C PRO A 41 -3.91 -3.12 -16.45
N ASP A 42 -4.84 -3.40 -17.38
CA ASP A 42 -5.58 -4.65 -17.36
C ASP A 42 -4.67 -5.86 -17.61
N ASP A 43 -3.60 -5.74 -18.43
CA ASP A 43 -2.63 -6.81 -18.66
C ASP A 43 -1.92 -7.26 -17.37
N VAL A 44 -1.57 -6.32 -16.49
CA VAL A 44 -1.02 -6.61 -15.15
C VAL A 44 -2.03 -7.44 -14.35
N THR A 45 -3.30 -7.03 -14.29
CA THR A 45 -4.32 -7.77 -13.54
C THR A 45 -4.68 -9.11 -14.20
N ASN A 46 -4.65 -9.19 -15.53
CA ASN A 46 -4.91 -10.39 -16.32
C ASN A 46 -3.84 -11.45 -16.11
N ALA A 47 -2.58 -11.05 -15.91
CA ALA A 47 -1.49 -11.96 -15.54
C ALA A 47 -1.76 -12.69 -14.20
N PHE A 48 -2.61 -12.12 -13.34
CA PHE A 48 -3.09 -12.73 -12.10
C PHE A 48 -4.44 -13.44 -12.27
N GLY A 49 -4.93 -13.63 -13.49
CA GLY A 49 -6.23 -14.27 -13.73
C GLY A 49 -7.41 -13.43 -13.24
N LEU A 50 -7.27 -12.10 -13.23
CA LEU A 50 -8.30 -11.15 -12.80
C LEU A 50 -9.07 -10.54 -13.99
N ALA A 51 -8.97 -11.12 -15.19
CA ALA A 51 -9.66 -10.63 -16.39
C ALA A 51 -11.18 -10.55 -16.25
N THR A 52 -11.77 -11.42 -15.42
CA THR A 52 -13.20 -11.44 -15.11
C THR A 52 -13.51 -10.89 -13.73
N ALA A 53 -12.53 -10.23 -13.09
CA ALA A 53 -12.71 -9.68 -11.76
C ALA A 53 -13.61 -8.45 -11.81
N ILE A 54 -14.41 -8.28 -10.76
CA ILE A 54 -15.04 -6.98 -10.52
C ILE A 54 -13.94 -6.04 -10.04
N LYS A 55 -13.83 -4.91 -10.74
CA LYS A 55 -12.97 -3.78 -10.40
C LYS A 55 -13.84 -2.67 -9.80
N ARG A 56 -13.49 -2.19 -8.62
CA ARG A 56 -14.23 -1.13 -7.93
C ARG A 56 -13.35 -0.36 -6.94
N ASN A 57 -13.82 0.83 -6.56
CA ASN A 57 -13.27 1.53 -5.40
C ASN A 57 -13.40 0.63 -4.16
N GLY A 58 -12.32 0.47 -3.40
CA GLY A 58 -12.28 -0.38 -2.22
C GLY A 58 -12.99 0.22 -1.01
N PHE A 59 -13.24 1.54 -1.02
CA PHE A 59 -13.97 2.21 0.04
C PHE A 59 -15.41 2.50 -0.40
N PRO A 60 -16.43 2.04 0.37
CA PRO A 60 -17.82 2.34 0.07
C PRO A 60 -18.16 3.83 0.26
N THR A 61 -17.31 4.56 0.98
CA THR A 61 -17.39 6.00 1.19
C THR A 61 -15.99 6.58 1.04
N PRO A 62 -15.79 7.73 0.36
CA PRO A 62 -14.48 8.36 0.25
C PRO A 62 -13.84 8.53 1.63
N LEU A 63 -12.62 8.00 1.76
CA LEU A 63 -11.80 8.14 2.96
C LEU A 63 -10.77 9.24 2.70
N PRO A 64 -10.75 10.33 3.51
CA PRO A 64 -9.80 11.40 3.32
C PRO A 64 -8.37 10.88 3.33
N ARG A 65 -7.54 11.36 2.40
CA ARG A 65 -6.13 10.95 2.21
C ARG A 65 -5.95 9.50 1.80
N TRP A 66 -6.99 8.87 1.24
CA TRP A 66 -6.94 7.50 0.76
C TRP A 66 -7.59 7.32 -0.61
N ARG A 67 -6.95 6.50 -1.44
CA ARG A 67 -7.55 5.90 -2.64
C ARG A 67 -7.38 4.40 -2.59
N SER A 68 -8.33 3.66 -3.13
CA SER A 68 -8.20 2.21 -3.22
C SER A 68 -8.88 1.64 -4.45
N CYS A 69 -8.32 0.55 -4.95
CA CYS A 69 -8.95 -0.29 -5.95
C CYS A 69 -8.90 -1.74 -5.52
N VAL A 70 -9.98 -2.46 -5.78
CA VAL A 70 -10.12 -3.88 -5.47
C VAL A 70 -10.45 -4.62 -6.74
N TRP A 71 -9.76 -5.75 -6.95
CA TRP A 71 -10.07 -6.74 -7.96
C TRP A 71 -10.46 -8.03 -7.26
N SER A 72 -11.70 -8.48 -7.49
CA SER A 72 -12.18 -9.74 -6.92
C SER A 72 -12.69 -10.64 -8.03
N GLN A 73 -12.13 -11.85 -8.14
CA GLN A 73 -12.61 -12.84 -9.08
C GLN A 73 -14.11 -13.13 -8.86
N THR A 74 -14.81 -13.42 -9.94
CA THR A 74 -16.24 -13.75 -9.92
C THR A 74 -16.49 -15.17 -10.42
N GLY A 75 -17.66 -15.72 -10.08
CA GLY A 75 -18.10 -17.04 -10.51
C GLY A 75 -17.68 -18.18 -9.56
N ALA A 76 -18.14 -19.39 -9.88
CA ALA A 76 -17.94 -20.60 -9.05
C ALA A 76 -16.45 -20.97 -8.84
N ASN A 77 -15.56 -20.40 -9.66
CA ASN A 77 -14.12 -20.65 -9.61
C ASN A 77 -13.32 -19.49 -9.02
N ALA A 78 -13.96 -18.48 -8.42
CA ALA A 78 -13.24 -17.42 -7.70
C ALA A 78 -12.34 -18.03 -6.62
N ARG A 79 -11.07 -17.62 -6.58
CA ARG A 79 -10.05 -18.14 -5.67
C ARG A 79 -9.39 -17.07 -4.82
N PHE A 80 -9.36 -15.82 -5.24
CA PHE A 80 -8.80 -14.73 -4.44
C PHE A 80 -9.27 -13.38 -4.97
N GLY A 81 -9.01 -12.35 -4.18
CA GLY A 81 -8.98 -10.98 -4.66
C GLY A 81 -7.71 -10.28 -4.16
N VAL A 82 -7.39 -9.16 -4.80
CA VAL A 82 -6.28 -8.29 -4.43
C VAL A 82 -6.75 -6.85 -4.40
N SER A 83 -6.06 -6.02 -3.63
CA SER A 83 -6.28 -4.59 -3.60
C SER A 83 -4.98 -3.82 -3.60
N ILE A 84 -5.12 -2.54 -3.94
CA ILE A 84 -4.11 -1.53 -3.75
C ILE A 84 -4.78 -0.38 -3.02
N LEU A 85 -4.17 0.08 -1.94
CA LEU A 85 -4.53 1.26 -1.20
C LEU A 85 -3.36 2.25 -1.31
N VAL A 86 -3.65 3.48 -1.65
CA VAL A 86 -2.69 4.58 -1.75
C VAL A 86 -3.09 5.62 -0.71
N THR A 87 -2.11 6.14 0.02
CA THR A 87 -2.36 7.18 1.01
C THR A 87 -1.34 8.30 0.98
N ALA A 88 -1.78 9.50 1.39
CA ALA A 88 -0.91 10.63 1.64
C ALA A 88 -0.15 10.54 2.98
N TYR A 89 -0.42 9.52 3.80
CA TYR A 89 0.42 9.22 4.96
C TYR A 89 1.76 8.65 4.50
N THR A 90 2.83 9.10 5.12
CA THR A 90 4.18 8.60 4.89
C THR A 90 4.29 7.13 5.30
N PHE A 91 5.28 6.44 4.73
CA PHE A 91 5.58 5.07 5.13
C PHE A 91 5.90 4.97 6.63
N GLN A 92 6.60 5.96 7.20
CA GLN A 92 6.91 5.97 8.63
C GLN A 92 5.64 6.12 9.48
N GLU A 93 4.70 7.00 9.11
CA GLU A 93 3.41 7.13 9.81
C GLU A 93 2.59 5.83 9.76
N LEU A 94 2.68 5.06 8.67
CA LEU A 94 2.07 3.73 8.61
C LEU A 94 2.71 2.75 9.59
N LEU A 95 4.04 2.76 9.72
CA LEU A 95 4.78 1.87 10.64
C LEU A 95 4.58 2.26 12.10
N ASP A 96 4.44 3.56 12.39
CA ASP A 96 4.20 4.08 13.74
C ASP A 96 2.73 3.96 14.18
N ASN A 97 1.83 3.55 13.28
CA ASN A 97 0.41 3.42 13.57
C ASN A 97 0.17 2.29 14.60
N PRO A 98 -0.38 2.60 15.80
CA PRO A 98 -0.57 1.62 16.86
C PRO A 98 -1.63 0.54 16.56
N THR A 99 -2.39 0.69 15.47
CA THR A 99 -3.32 -0.34 14.98
C THR A 99 -2.63 -1.39 14.14
N LYS A 100 -1.34 -1.25 13.81
CA LYS A 100 -0.58 -2.19 12.98
C LYS A 100 0.49 -2.89 13.81
N ASP A 101 0.75 -4.14 13.47
CA ASP A 101 1.74 -4.97 14.15
C ASP A 101 2.38 -6.00 13.21
N ARG A 102 3.22 -6.88 13.78
CA ARG A 102 3.88 -7.99 13.08
C ARG A 102 4.65 -7.55 11.83
N PHE A 103 5.38 -6.44 11.98
CA PHE A 103 6.22 -5.90 10.92
C PHE A 103 7.35 -6.86 10.57
N VAL A 104 7.46 -7.21 9.28
CA VAL A 104 8.56 -8.02 8.72
C VAL A 104 9.15 -7.27 7.52
N PRO A 105 10.40 -6.78 7.61
CA PRO A 105 11.07 -6.12 6.48
C PRO A 105 11.20 -7.04 5.27
N THR A 106 11.06 -6.47 4.08
CA THR A 106 11.21 -7.11 2.77
C THR A 106 11.60 -6.07 1.72
N THR A 107 11.57 -6.44 0.44
CA THR A 107 11.73 -5.53 -0.69
C THR A 107 10.68 -5.77 -1.77
N VAL A 108 10.40 -4.73 -2.55
CA VAL A 108 9.74 -4.84 -3.86
C VAL A 108 10.78 -4.74 -4.99
N GLU A 109 10.34 -4.61 -6.24
CA GLU A 109 11.22 -4.56 -7.40
C GLU A 109 12.34 -3.52 -7.26
N GLY A 110 13.51 -3.83 -7.80
CA GLY A 110 14.70 -2.97 -7.68
C GLY A 110 15.31 -2.92 -6.28
N GLY A 111 14.84 -3.75 -5.33
CA GLY A 111 15.36 -3.77 -3.96
C GLY A 111 14.82 -2.65 -3.08
N HIS A 112 13.73 -1.98 -3.49
CA HIS A 112 13.12 -0.90 -2.72
C HIS A 112 12.53 -1.43 -1.42
N ALA A 113 12.77 -0.71 -0.33
CA ALA A 113 12.36 -1.12 1.01
C ALA A 113 10.83 -1.24 1.11
N ALA A 114 10.39 -2.38 1.66
CA ALA A 114 8.99 -2.66 1.92
C ALA A 114 8.84 -3.42 3.24
N THR A 115 7.64 -3.49 3.75
CA THR A 115 7.35 -4.14 5.03
C THR A 115 6.03 -4.90 4.93
N TYR A 116 6.06 -6.19 5.26
CA TYR A 116 4.83 -6.90 5.60
C TYR A 116 4.33 -6.43 6.96
N PHE A 117 3.02 -6.34 7.11
CA PHE A 117 2.40 -6.03 8.40
C PHE A 117 1.03 -6.69 8.49
N ALA A 118 0.44 -6.64 9.67
CA ALA A 118 -0.95 -6.99 9.88
C ALA A 118 -1.66 -5.91 10.71
N GLU A 119 -2.99 -5.86 10.63
CA GLU A 119 -3.74 -5.07 11.60
C GLU A 119 -3.74 -5.80 12.95
N LYS A 120 -3.72 -5.04 14.03
CA LYS A 120 -3.71 -5.56 15.40
C LYS A 120 -5.00 -6.34 15.65
N GLY A 121 -4.85 -7.61 16.04
CA GLY A 121 -5.97 -8.54 16.21
C GLY A 121 -6.49 -9.17 14.93
N GLU A 122 -5.84 -8.95 13.77
CA GLU A 122 -6.14 -9.70 12.55
C GLU A 122 -5.53 -11.11 12.61
N ASP A 123 -6.36 -12.12 12.81
CA ASP A 123 -5.95 -13.53 12.84
C ASP A 123 -6.36 -14.30 11.59
N ASP A 124 -6.79 -13.60 10.53
CA ASP A 124 -7.18 -14.23 9.26
C ASP A 124 -5.92 -14.77 8.56
N PRO A 125 -5.70 -16.11 8.53
CA PRO A 125 -4.51 -16.69 7.94
C PRO A 125 -4.48 -16.50 6.42
N ASN A 126 -5.59 -16.05 5.84
CA ASN A 126 -5.72 -15.85 4.41
C ASN A 126 -5.38 -14.43 3.97
N ARG A 127 -5.01 -13.53 4.91
CA ARG A 127 -4.65 -12.15 4.57
C ARG A 127 -3.16 -11.93 4.72
N CYS A 128 -2.60 -11.19 3.77
CA CYS A 128 -1.25 -10.67 3.89
C CYS A 128 -1.21 -9.27 3.27
N LYS A 129 -0.62 -8.33 4.01
CA LYS A 129 -0.43 -6.95 3.58
C LYS A 129 1.06 -6.66 3.44
N LEU A 130 1.40 -5.89 2.41
CA LEU A 130 2.74 -5.38 2.16
C LEU A 130 2.64 -3.90 1.85
N ALA A 131 3.51 -3.09 2.45
CA ALA A 131 3.57 -1.65 2.21
C ALA A 131 4.97 -1.17 1.83
N TRP A 132 5.02 -0.08 1.05
CA TRP A 132 6.25 0.67 0.76
C TRP A 132 5.95 2.16 0.66
N GLY A 133 6.99 2.99 0.76
CA GLY A 133 6.88 4.44 0.62
C GLY A 133 6.95 4.92 -0.83
N THR A 134 6.29 6.04 -1.11
CA THR A 134 6.37 6.77 -2.37
C THR A 134 6.69 8.24 -2.11
N SER A 135 7.00 9.01 -3.16
CA SER A 135 7.20 10.45 -3.09
C SER A 135 6.01 11.23 -2.52
N THR A 136 4.81 10.66 -2.56
CA THR A 136 3.57 11.28 -2.11
C THR A 136 3.02 10.68 -0.81
N GLY A 137 3.61 9.60 -0.30
CA GLY A 137 3.13 8.94 0.91
C GLY A 137 3.49 7.46 0.94
N ALA A 138 2.50 6.59 0.86
CA ALA A 138 2.72 5.16 0.90
C ALA A 138 1.65 4.38 0.14
N VAL A 139 2.05 3.18 -0.28
CA VAL A 139 1.16 2.18 -0.87
C VAL A 139 1.07 0.97 0.06
N ILE A 140 -0.12 0.41 0.15
CA ILE A 140 -0.40 -0.89 0.75
C ILE A 140 -1.03 -1.75 -0.35
N VAL A 141 -0.52 -2.96 -0.50
CA VAL A 141 -1.20 -4.02 -1.25
C VAL A 141 -1.64 -5.13 -0.31
N ASP A 142 -2.79 -5.72 -0.59
CA ASP A 142 -3.41 -6.72 0.26
C ASP A 142 -4.11 -7.79 -0.58
N THR A 143 -4.10 -9.02 -0.08
CA THR A 143 -4.97 -10.09 -0.55
C THR A 143 -6.34 -9.94 0.10
N THR A 144 -7.33 -9.40 -0.64
CA THR A 144 -8.68 -9.24 -0.11
C THR A 144 -9.36 -10.61 0.06
N ALA A 145 -10.04 -10.79 1.20
CA ALA A 145 -10.63 -12.06 1.61
C ALA A 145 -11.48 -12.74 0.52
N PHE A 146 -11.15 -14.01 0.33
CA PHE A 146 -11.69 -15.06 -0.52
C PHE A 146 -13.22 -15.07 -0.58
N VAL A 147 -13.77 -14.86 -1.78
CA VAL A 147 -15.14 -15.27 -2.06
C VAL A 147 -15.09 -16.77 -2.40
N VAL A 148 -15.55 -17.59 -1.43
CA VAL A 148 -16.09 -18.98 -1.46
C VAL A 148 -15.23 -20.21 -1.02
N ARG A 149 -15.64 -20.76 0.15
CA ARG A 149 -15.73 -22.14 0.73
C ARG A 149 -14.57 -23.14 0.76
N GLU A 150 -13.59 -23.09 -0.11
CA GLU A 150 -12.37 -23.89 0.04
C GLU A 150 -11.19 -22.93 0.02
N GLY A 151 -10.27 -23.08 0.97
CA GLY A 151 -9.25 -22.10 1.31
C GLY A 151 -8.33 -21.68 0.14
N PRO A 152 -7.33 -20.83 0.43
CA PRO A 152 -6.40 -20.36 -0.59
C PRO A 152 -5.75 -21.56 -1.29
N ARG A 153 -5.85 -21.62 -2.62
CA ARG A 153 -5.01 -22.56 -3.41
C ARG A 153 -3.54 -22.13 -3.39
N GLU A 154 -3.28 -20.91 -2.97
CA GLU A 154 -1.96 -20.31 -2.87
C GLU A 154 -1.82 -19.57 -1.53
N GLU A 155 -0.65 -19.68 -0.91
CA GLU A 155 -0.31 -18.97 0.32
C GLU A 155 -0.39 -17.43 0.13
N PRO A 156 -1.02 -16.68 1.06
CA PRO A 156 -1.22 -15.23 0.90
C PRO A 156 0.06 -14.41 0.76
N ARG A 157 1.14 -14.81 1.43
CA ARG A 157 2.40 -14.05 1.41
C ARG A 157 3.10 -14.10 0.04
N PRO A 158 3.33 -15.28 -0.57
CA PRO A 158 3.80 -15.35 -1.96
C PRO A 158 2.90 -14.60 -2.94
N LEU A 159 1.57 -14.66 -2.76
CA LEU A 159 0.62 -13.95 -3.63
C LEU A 159 0.79 -12.43 -3.51
N VAL A 160 0.81 -11.88 -2.29
CA VAL A 160 0.94 -10.43 -2.10
C VAL A 160 2.31 -9.92 -2.55
N GLN A 161 3.38 -10.71 -2.40
CA GLN A 161 4.71 -10.35 -2.87
C GLN A 161 4.75 -10.20 -4.40
N ARG A 162 4.25 -11.20 -5.15
CA ARG A 162 4.19 -11.09 -6.61
C ARG A 162 3.27 -9.97 -7.06
N TRP A 163 2.16 -9.78 -6.36
CA TRP A 163 1.25 -8.68 -6.66
C TRP A 163 1.96 -7.32 -6.48
N ALA A 164 2.68 -7.14 -5.37
CA ALA A 164 3.49 -5.94 -5.12
C ALA A 164 4.51 -5.71 -6.24
N GLU A 165 5.27 -6.74 -6.62
CA GLU A 165 6.26 -6.69 -7.70
C GLU A 165 5.62 -6.31 -9.04
N ALA A 166 4.44 -6.87 -9.36
CA ALA A 166 3.78 -6.59 -10.63
C ALA A 166 3.22 -5.16 -10.73
N VAL A 167 2.75 -4.57 -9.63
CA VAL A 167 2.15 -3.23 -9.65
C VAL A 167 3.17 -2.12 -9.40
N TYR A 168 4.30 -2.45 -8.77
CA TYR A 168 5.32 -1.49 -8.38
C TYR A 168 5.79 -0.57 -9.53
N PRO A 169 6.10 -1.09 -10.75
CA PRO A 169 6.50 -0.24 -11.88
C PRO A 169 5.44 0.75 -12.37
N HIS A 170 4.18 0.54 -11.99
CA HIS A 170 3.03 1.34 -12.42
C HIS A 170 2.63 2.38 -11.38
N ILE A 171 3.29 2.41 -10.23
CA ILE A 171 2.97 3.31 -9.12
C ILE A 171 4.07 4.38 -9.04
N PRO A 172 3.69 5.68 -9.07
CA PRO A 172 4.64 6.77 -8.91
C PRO A 172 5.46 6.61 -7.62
N SER A 173 6.78 6.63 -7.76
CA SER A 173 7.77 6.42 -6.68
C SER A 173 8.44 7.72 -6.28
#